data_AF-A0A4R4N6S3-F1
#
_entry.id   AF-A0A4R4N6S3-F1
#
_cell.length_a   1.000
_cell.length_b   1.000
_cell.length_c   1.000
_cell.angle_alpha   90.00
_cell.angle_beta   90.00
_cell.angle_gamma   90.00
#
_symmetry.space_group_name_H-M   'P 1'
#
loop_
_entity.id
_entity.type
_entity.pdbx_description
1 polymer ?
#
loop_
_entity_poly.entity_id
_entity_poly.type
_entity_poly.pdbx_seq_one_letter_code
_entity_poly.pdbx_strand_id
1 'polypeptide(L)'
;MEGGGVGVDWYRMRTRCDGDAFEAAVRAQRAAFVASRCWFPDEFGHLDAPGPADGPDITALVDVDTGPGNAHRVNALVLTPLLPAEWRFTMYRSFHPHELAPHVRQWRTHIKEVRDGGHRPYLHAWHTYSTGRRLADEWSSLRRRASDSVTRTNAWAVRPELVDVREHILSLPPPTASPAPRWGDECQATTIDAAPYVRLAREWNRRVPASQKVHVTQPPSFSDFLNDDSPDETLNWMEEAAEEGYGLLLNW
;
A
#
# COMPACT_ATOMS: atom_id res chain seq x y z
N MET A 1 6.43 1.39 20.32
CA MET A 1 6.17 2.64 19.58
C MET A 1 5.00 2.35 18.67
N GLU A 2 3.80 2.64 19.14
CA GLU A 2 2.64 2.81 18.28
C GLU A 2 2.92 4.09 17.48
N GLY A 3 3.47 3.93 16.29
CA GLY A 3 3.47 4.99 15.31
C GLY A 3 2.02 5.14 14.88
N GLY A 4 1.27 6.03 15.55
CA GLY A 4 0.06 6.59 14.98
C GLY A 4 0.48 7.30 13.70
N GLY A 5 0.54 6.55 12.61
CA GLY A 5 0.91 7.08 11.30
C GLY A 5 -0.01 8.25 11.03
N VAL A 6 0.57 9.40 10.68
CA VAL A 6 -0.23 10.55 10.27
C VAL A 6 -1.14 10.08 9.14
N GLY A 7 -2.43 10.21 9.39
CA GLY A 7 -3.45 9.73 8.50
C GLY A 7 -3.48 10.55 7.23
N VAL A 8 -3.42 9.91 6.07
CA VAL A 8 -3.69 10.59 4.80
C VAL A 8 -5.19 10.55 4.56
N ASP A 9 -5.81 11.73 4.58
CA ASP A 9 -7.25 11.91 4.51
C ASP A 9 -7.62 12.87 3.36
N TRP A 10 -8.78 12.64 2.75
CA TRP A 10 -9.44 13.62 1.91
C TRP A 10 -10.49 14.36 2.71
N TYR A 11 -10.58 15.67 2.49
CA TYR A 11 -11.62 16.53 3.04
C TYR A 11 -12.50 17.08 1.91
N ARG A 12 -13.82 17.07 2.07
CA ARG A 12 -14.73 17.76 1.13
C ARG A 12 -14.38 19.25 1.10
N MET A 13 -14.26 19.83 -0.09
CA MET A 13 -13.90 21.23 -0.26
C MET A 13 -14.58 21.88 -1.46
N ARG A 14 -14.70 23.21 -1.45
CA ARG A 14 -15.06 24.02 -2.62
C ARG A 14 -13.90 24.93 -3.00
N THR A 15 -13.69 25.13 -4.30
CA THR A 15 -12.64 26.02 -4.80
C THR A 15 -13.07 27.48 -4.72
N ARG A 16 -12.15 28.37 -4.34
CA ARG A 16 -12.32 29.85 -4.33
C ARG A 16 -11.56 30.55 -5.45
N CYS A 17 -10.85 29.78 -6.27
CA CYS A 17 -10.01 30.26 -7.37
C CYS A 17 -10.48 29.69 -8.71
N ASP A 18 -9.87 30.16 -9.79
CA ASP A 18 -10.01 29.53 -11.10
C ASP A 18 -9.33 28.15 -11.16
N GLY A 19 -9.61 27.42 -12.24
CA GLY A 19 -9.10 26.07 -12.45
C GLY A 19 -7.58 26.00 -12.59
N ASP A 20 -6.96 26.98 -13.25
CA ASP A 20 -5.52 26.96 -13.53
C ASP A 20 -4.69 27.13 -12.25
N ALA A 21 -5.10 28.05 -11.38
CA ALA A 21 -4.50 28.26 -10.07
C ALA A 21 -4.65 27.02 -9.18
N PHE A 22 -5.83 26.39 -9.20
CA PHE A 22 -6.07 25.16 -8.44
C PHE A 22 -5.19 24.01 -8.94
N GLU A 23 -5.12 23.79 -10.26
CA GLU A 23 -4.30 22.74 -10.86
C GLU A 23 -2.80 22.93 -10.57
N ALA A 24 -2.30 24.16 -10.59
CA ALA A 24 -0.93 24.45 -10.17
C ALA A 24 -0.70 24.09 -8.68
N ALA A 25 -1.67 24.42 -7.81
CA ALA A 25 -1.63 24.08 -6.39
C ALA A 25 -1.66 22.55 -6.16
N VAL A 26 -2.50 21.81 -6.90
CA VAL A 26 -2.58 20.34 -6.84
C VAL A 26 -1.25 19.70 -7.23
N ARG A 27 -0.60 20.18 -8.30
CA ARG A 27 0.72 19.68 -8.71
C ARG A 27 1.79 19.93 -7.63
N ALA A 28 1.84 21.14 -7.08
CA ALA A 28 2.77 21.49 -6.01
C ALA A 28 2.51 20.66 -4.73
N GLN A 29 1.24 20.54 -4.34
CA GLN A 29 0.83 19.73 -3.20
C GLN A 29 1.24 18.26 -3.37
N ARG A 30 0.97 17.68 -4.54
CA ARG A 30 1.33 16.28 -4.84
C ARG A 30 2.85 16.08 -4.81
N ALA A 31 3.64 17.01 -5.36
CA ALA A 31 5.10 16.94 -5.28
C ALA A 31 5.59 17.00 -3.83
N ALA A 32 5.03 17.89 -3.00
CA ALA A 32 5.35 18.01 -1.57
C ALA A 32 4.96 16.74 -0.79
N PHE A 33 3.80 16.15 -1.06
CA PHE A 33 3.36 14.90 -0.45
C PHE A 33 4.31 13.73 -0.79
N VAL A 34 4.71 13.60 -2.05
CA VAL A 34 5.64 12.52 -2.43
C VAL A 34 7.02 12.74 -1.78
N ALA A 35 7.47 13.99 -1.66
CA ALA A 35 8.72 14.32 -0.98
C ALA A 35 8.67 14.06 0.53
N SER A 36 7.50 14.19 1.17
CA SER A 36 7.35 13.96 2.63
C SER A 36 7.51 12.51 3.05
N ARG A 37 7.42 11.56 2.10
CA ARG A 37 7.40 10.11 2.35
C ARG A 37 6.21 9.63 3.19
N CYS A 38 5.15 10.44 3.34
CA CYS A 38 3.89 10.03 4.01
C CYS A 38 3.00 9.09 3.15
N TRP A 39 3.55 8.46 2.13
CA TRP A 39 2.91 7.45 1.29
C TRP A 39 3.50 6.07 1.58
N PHE A 40 3.09 5.04 0.82
CA PHE A 40 3.62 3.69 0.95
C PHE A 40 4.79 3.46 -0.02
N PRO A 41 6.05 3.79 0.34
CA PRO A 41 7.22 3.60 -0.52
C PRO A 41 7.41 2.14 -0.89
N ASP A 42 7.08 1.22 0.01
CA ASP A 42 7.26 -0.20 -0.27
C ASP A 42 6.26 -0.67 -1.35
N GLU A 43 5.09 -0.06 -1.41
CA GLU A 43 4.06 -0.36 -2.41
C GLU A 43 4.37 0.31 -3.76
N PHE A 44 4.61 1.62 -3.76
CA PHE A 44 4.69 2.44 -4.98
C PHE A 44 6.10 2.88 -5.37
N GLY A 45 7.15 2.45 -4.65
CA GLY A 45 8.53 2.91 -4.87
C GLY A 45 9.13 2.54 -6.22
N HIS A 46 8.45 1.69 -6.99
CA HIS A 46 8.78 1.32 -8.37
C HIS A 46 8.13 2.24 -9.42
N LEU A 47 7.30 3.20 -8.99
CA LEU A 47 6.64 4.18 -9.85
C LEU A 47 7.44 5.47 -9.87
N ASP A 48 7.33 6.20 -10.99
CA ASP A 48 7.96 7.50 -11.15
C ASP A 48 7.31 8.52 -10.21
N ALA A 49 8.12 9.07 -9.31
CA ALA A 49 7.70 10.18 -8.48
C ALA A 49 7.51 11.44 -9.33
N PRO A 50 6.45 12.23 -9.10
CA PRO A 50 6.36 13.56 -9.69
C PRO A 50 7.58 14.39 -9.29
N GLY A 51 8.11 15.16 -10.25
CA GLY A 51 9.17 16.11 -9.98
C GLY A 51 8.73 17.23 -9.03
N PRO A 52 9.68 18.01 -8.50
CA PRO A 52 9.36 19.20 -7.72
C PRO A 52 8.49 20.15 -8.56
N ALA A 53 7.51 20.77 -7.93
CA ALA A 53 6.61 21.72 -8.56
C ALA A 53 6.34 22.88 -7.61
N ASP A 54 6.48 24.10 -8.13
CA ASP A 54 6.10 25.32 -7.42
C ASP A 54 4.61 25.61 -7.65
N GLY A 55 3.96 26.17 -6.64
CA GLY A 55 2.56 26.54 -6.72
C GLY A 55 2.08 27.23 -5.45
N PRO A 56 0.91 27.87 -5.50
CA PRO A 56 0.30 28.45 -4.31
C PRO A 56 -0.07 27.36 -3.29
N ASP A 57 -0.18 27.75 -2.03
CA ASP A 57 -0.74 26.88 -0.99
C ASP A 57 -2.22 26.60 -1.29
N ILE A 58 -2.53 25.35 -1.60
CA ILE A 58 -3.88 24.90 -1.94
C ILE A 58 -4.90 25.17 -0.82
N THR A 59 -4.48 25.17 0.45
CA THR A 59 -5.37 25.42 1.58
C THR A 59 -5.87 26.87 1.61
N ALA A 60 -5.10 27.80 1.06
CA ALA A 60 -5.51 29.20 0.87
C ALA A 60 -6.52 29.38 -0.27
N LEU A 61 -6.67 28.38 -1.14
CA LEU A 61 -7.49 28.44 -2.35
C LEU A 61 -8.85 27.73 -2.23
N VAL A 62 -9.11 27.06 -1.12
CA VAL A 62 -10.32 26.25 -0.93
C VAL A 62 -11.03 26.56 0.37
N ASP A 63 -12.34 26.38 0.40
CA ASP A 63 -13.13 26.32 1.62
C ASP A 63 -13.37 24.85 1.95
N VAL A 64 -12.84 24.39 3.07
CA VAL A 64 -13.05 23.02 3.57
C VAL A 64 -14.40 22.96 4.27
N ASP A 65 -15.22 21.97 3.91
CA ASP A 65 -16.47 21.71 4.62
C ASP A 65 -16.17 21.34 6.08
N THR A 66 -16.94 21.88 7.03
CA THR A 66 -16.80 21.60 8.46
C THR A 66 -17.92 20.71 9.00
N GLY A 67 -18.78 20.21 8.11
CA GLY A 67 -19.86 19.29 8.46
C GLY A 67 -19.34 17.95 9.03
N PRO A 68 -20.19 17.20 9.75
CA PRO A 68 -19.85 15.84 10.17
C PRO A 68 -19.65 14.94 8.94
N GLY A 69 -18.64 14.07 8.97
CA GLY A 69 -18.36 13.14 7.85
C GLY A 69 -17.68 13.80 6.64
N ASN A 70 -17.13 15.00 6.81
CA ASN A 70 -16.41 15.76 5.78
C ASN A 70 -15.05 15.15 5.40
N ALA A 71 -14.56 14.15 6.13
CA ALA A 71 -13.24 13.55 5.94
C ALA A 71 -13.34 12.04 5.67
N HIS A 72 -12.48 11.54 4.79
CA HIS A 72 -12.40 10.11 4.47
C HIS A 72 -10.94 9.67 4.31
N ARG A 73 -10.60 8.50 4.85
CA ARG A 73 -9.25 7.94 4.75
C ARG A 73 -8.93 7.54 3.31
N VAL A 74 -7.81 8.03 2.78
CA VAL A 74 -7.34 7.74 1.41
C VAL A 74 -6.94 6.28 1.24
N ASN A 75 -6.43 5.66 2.31
CA ASN A 75 -5.91 4.29 2.27
C ASN A 75 -6.94 3.24 1.80
N ALA A 76 -8.23 3.46 2.05
CA ALA A 76 -9.28 2.51 1.66
C ALA A 76 -9.39 2.34 0.14
N LEU A 77 -9.01 3.37 -0.63
CA LEU A 77 -8.94 3.30 -2.10
C LEU A 77 -7.52 3.08 -2.60
N VAL A 78 -6.50 3.64 -1.94
CA VAL A 78 -5.11 3.52 -2.41
C VAL A 78 -4.49 2.16 -2.11
N LEU A 79 -4.95 1.43 -1.08
CA LEU A 79 -4.43 0.10 -0.75
C LEU A 79 -5.23 -1.05 -1.35
N THR A 80 -6.34 -0.77 -2.05
CA THR A 80 -7.11 -1.84 -2.70
C THR A 80 -6.28 -2.49 -3.80
N PRO A 81 -6.26 -3.82 -3.92
CA PRO A 81 -5.61 -4.49 -5.05
C PRO A 81 -6.46 -4.47 -6.33
N LEU A 82 -7.70 -4.00 -6.24
CA LEU A 82 -8.67 -4.00 -7.35
C LEU A 82 -8.40 -2.88 -8.36
N LEU A 83 -7.51 -1.95 -8.06
CA LEU A 83 -7.12 -0.85 -8.95
C LEU A 83 -5.64 -0.95 -9.31
N PRO A 84 -5.25 -0.53 -10.53
CA PRO A 84 -3.86 -0.49 -10.95
C PRO A 84 -3.00 0.36 -10.00
N ALA A 85 -1.75 -0.05 -9.77
CA ALA A 85 -0.85 0.66 -8.85
C ALA A 85 -0.62 2.11 -9.28
N GLU A 86 -0.54 2.34 -10.58
CA GLU A 86 -0.41 3.66 -11.19
C GLU A 86 -1.61 4.55 -10.87
N TRP A 87 -2.83 4.00 -10.91
CA TRP A 87 -4.05 4.74 -10.59
C TRP A 87 -4.15 5.02 -9.10
N ARG A 88 -3.77 4.05 -8.26
CA ARG A 88 -3.73 4.23 -6.80
C ARG A 88 -2.72 5.28 -6.39
N PHE A 89 -1.55 5.32 -7.02
CA PHE A 89 -0.53 6.32 -6.73
C PHE A 89 -0.95 7.74 -7.19
N THR A 90 -1.71 7.87 -8.27
CA THR A 90 -2.23 9.18 -8.71
C THR A 90 -3.34 9.71 -7.82
N MET A 91 -3.98 8.87 -6.99
CA MET A 91 -4.97 9.31 -6.00
C MET A 91 -4.37 10.12 -4.85
N TYR A 92 -3.06 10.10 -4.65
CA TYR A 92 -2.40 10.99 -3.70
C TYR A 92 -2.35 12.44 -4.19
N ARG A 93 -3.53 13.05 -4.35
CA ARG A 93 -3.73 14.43 -4.76
C ARG A 93 -5.09 14.94 -4.27
N SER A 94 -5.24 16.25 -4.34
CA SER A 94 -6.56 16.88 -4.28
C SER A 94 -7.27 16.78 -5.62
N PHE A 95 -8.60 16.73 -5.58
CA PHE A 95 -9.47 16.63 -6.75
C PHE A 95 -10.37 17.85 -6.89
N HIS A 96 -10.46 18.42 -8.08
CA HIS A 96 -11.47 19.44 -8.39
C HIS A 96 -12.88 18.83 -8.38
N PRO A 97 -13.93 19.58 -7.98
CA PRO A 97 -15.32 19.11 -8.10
C PRO A 97 -15.71 18.49 -9.45
N HIS A 98 -15.26 19.05 -10.59
CA HIS A 98 -15.70 18.60 -11.91
C HIS A 98 -14.98 17.33 -12.40
N GLU A 99 -13.80 17.00 -11.85
CA GLU A 99 -13.06 15.78 -12.21
C GLU A 99 -13.43 14.57 -11.35
N LEU A 100 -14.01 14.82 -10.17
CA LEU A 100 -14.29 13.78 -9.19
C LEU A 100 -15.27 12.73 -9.72
N ALA A 101 -16.43 13.15 -10.24
CA ALA A 101 -17.44 12.22 -10.77
C ALA A 101 -16.94 11.38 -11.96
N PRO A 102 -16.24 11.95 -12.97
CA PRO A 102 -15.57 11.14 -14.00
C PRO A 102 -14.63 10.07 -13.45
N HIS A 103 -13.78 10.41 -12.47
CA HIS A 103 -12.86 9.45 -11.86
C HIS A 103 -13.59 8.35 -11.10
N VAL A 104 -14.57 8.69 -10.27
CA VAL A 104 -15.37 7.71 -9.52
C VAL A 104 -16.03 6.71 -10.48
N ARG A 105 -16.64 7.19 -11.58
CA ARG A 105 -17.24 6.32 -12.61
C ARG A 105 -16.22 5.39 -13.26
N GLN A 106 -15.03 5.91 -13.59
CA GLN A 106 -13.95 5.12 -14.18
C GLN A 106 -13.51 4.00 -13.23
N TRP A 107 -13.27 4.32 -11.96
CA TRP A 107 -12.79 3.34 -10.98
C TRP A 107 -13.85 2.30 -10.64
N ARG A 108 -15.13 2.70 -10.48
CA ARG A 108 -16.24 1.76 -10.29
C ARG A 108 -16.36 0.78 -11.46
N THR A 109 -16.28 1.29 -12.69
CA THR A 109 -16.31 0.45 -13.90
C THR A 109 -15.18 -0.57 -13.86
N HIS A 110 -13.97 -0.13 -13.56
CA HIS A 110 -12.82 -1.03 -13.49
C HIS A 110 -12.95 -2.08 -12.37
N ILE A 111 -13.35 -1.68 -11.16
CA ILE A 111 -13.56 -2.60 -10.04
C ILE A 111 -14.63 -3.64 -10.40
N LYS A 112 -15.70 -3.22 -11.08
CA LYS A 112 -16.71 -4.15 -11.60
C LYS A 112 -16.10 -5.14 -12.59
N GLU A 113 -15.32 -4.68 -13.56
CA GLU A 113 -14.63 -5.56 -14.51
C GLU A 113 -13.73 -6.58 -13.80
N VAL A 114 -12.99 -6.17 -12.77
CA VAL A 114 -12.16 -7.06 -11.94
C VAL A 114 -13.03 -8.11 -11.22
N ARG A 115 -14.13 -7.68 -10.59
CA ARG A 115 -15.08 -8.57 -9.90
C ARG A 115 -15.74 -9.56 -10.87
N ASP A 116 -16.01 -9.13 -12.10
CA ASP A 116 -16.54 -9.96 -13.20
C ASP A 116 -15.46 -10.87 -13.82
N GLY A 117 -14.23 -10.83 -13.30
CA GLY A 117 -13.13 -11.72 -13.68
C GLY A 117 -12.23 -11.22 -14.80
N GLY A 118 -12.31 -9.94 -15.16
CA GLY A 118 -11.36 -9.26 -16.03
C GLY A 118 -9.97 -9.11 -15.40
N HIS A 119 -8.99 -8.72 -16.23
CA HIS A 119 -7.65 -8.29 -15.79
C HIS A 119 -6.82 -9.32 -15.00
N ARG A 120 -7.20 -10.61 -15.04
CA ARG A 120 -6.55 -11.69 -14.28
C ARG A 120 -5.03 -11.77 -14.44
N PRO A 121 -4.44 -11.62 -15.65
CA PRO A 121 -2.99 -11.70 -15.79
C PRO A 121 -2.25 -10.64 -14.96
N TYR A 122 -2.72 -9.38 -15.01
CA TYR A 122 -2.18 -8.30 -14.21
C TYR A 122 -2.39 -8.55 -12.71
N LEU A 123 -3.60 -8.92 -12.29
CA LEU A 123 -3.93 -9.15 -10.89
C LEU A 123 -3.12 -10.31 -10.28
N HIS A 124 -2.91 -11.40 -11.02
CA HIS A 124 -2.05 -12.49 -10.58
C HIS A 124 -0.59 -12.06 -10.44
N ALA A 125 -0.06 -11.32 -11.42
CA ALA A 125 1.30 -10.79 -11.31
C ALA A 125 1.42 -9.82 -10.12
N TRP A 126 0.40 -9.01 -9.87
CA TRP A 126 0.34 -8.07 -8.76
C TRP A 126 0.28 -8.80 -7.40
N HIS A 127 -0.51 -9.88 -7.32
CA HIS A 127 -0.57 -10.77 -6.15
C HIS A 127 0.78 -11.46 -5.88
N THR A 128 1.43 -11.98 -6.92
CA THR A 128 2.78 -12.56 -6.82
C THR A 128 3.78 -11.52 -6.32
N TYR A 129 3.83 -10.34 -6.95
CA TYR A 129 4.74 -9.27 -6.56
C TYR A 129 4.57 -8.87 -5.09
N SER A 130 3.34 -8.53 -4.69
CA SER A 130 3.02 -8.09 -3.33
C SER A 130 3.32 -9.17 -2.28
N THR A 131 2.99 -10.42 -2.58
CA THR A 131 3.29 -11.58 -1.74
C THR A 131 4.80 -11.79 -1.58
N GLY A 132 5.55 -11.76 -2.70
CA GLY A 132 6.98 -12.01 -2.71
C GLY A 132 7.76 -10.94 -1.94
N ARG A 133 7.40 -9.67 -2.15
CA ARG A 133 7.97 -8.53 -1.43
C ARG A 133 7.74 -8.65 0.07
N ARG A 134 6.48 -8.81 0.51
CA ARG A 134 6.16 -8.95 1.94
C ARG A 134 6.89 -10.13 2.58
N LEU A 135 6.92 -11.28 1.90
CA LEU A 135 7.60 -12.47 2.38
C LEU A 135 9.11 -12.24 2.51
N ALA A 136 9.73 -11.54 1.54
CA ALA A 136 11.14 -11.19 1.58
C ALA A 136 11.48 -10.25 2.76
N ASP A 137 10.63 -9.27 3.05
CA ASP A 137 10.80 -8.35 4.18
C ASP A 137 10.69 -9.07 5.53
N GLU A 138 9.63 -9.85 5.71
CA GLU A 138 9.39 -10.67 6.90
C GLU A 138 10.54 -11.68 7.12
N TRP A 139 10.98 -12.34 6.05
CA TRP A 139 12.11 -13.28 6.08
C TRP A 139 13.44 -12.61 6.40
N SER A 140 13.70 -11.41 5.87
CA SER A 140 14.91 -10.64 6.16
C SER A 140 15.03 -10.32 7.65
N SER A 141 13.90 -9.99 8.30
CA SER A 141 13.85 -9.80 9.74
C SER A 141 14.21 -11.08 10.51
N LEU A 142 13.66 -12.23 10.10
CA LEU A 142 14.00 -13.54 10.69
C LEU A 142 15.48 -13.89 10.50
N ARG A 143 16.01 -13.77 9.27
CA ARG A 143 17.42 -14.04 8.98
C ARG A 143 18.36 -13.17 9.81
N ARG A 144 18.04 -11.89 9.99
CA ARG A 144 18.80 -11.00 10.87
C ARG A 144 18.79 -11.52 12.32
N ARG A 145 17.63 -11.89 12.87
CA ARG A 145 17.54 -12.46 14.23
C ARG A 145 18.31 -13.78 14.38
N ALA A 146 18.25 -14.64 13.37
CA ALA A 146 19.01 -15.88 13.32
C ALA A 146 20.52 -15.59 13.32
N SER A 147 20.98 -14.67 12.48
CA SER A 147 22.38 -14.21 12.42
C SER A 147 22.85 -13.62 13.76
N ASP A 148 22.07 -12.70 14.34
CA ASP A 148 22.38 -12.06 15.63
C ASP A 148 22.46 -13.05 16.79
N SER A 149 21.83 -14.22 16.67
CA SER A 149 21.85 -15.25 17.71
C SER A 149 23.12 -16.10 17.70
N VAL A 150 23.91 -16.09 16.62
CA VAL A 150 25.15 -16.87 16.50
C VAL A 150 26.16 -16.49 17.59
N THR A 151 26.26 -15.20 17.90
CA THR A 151 27.24 -14.67 18.87
C THR A 151 26.73 -14.68 20.31
N ARG A 152 25.48 -15.13 20.55
CA ARG A 152 24.88 -15.12 21.89
C ARG A 152 25.26 -16.39 22.65
N THR A 153 25.72 -16.19 23.88
CA THR A 153 26.19 -17.25 24.78
C THR A 153 25.18 -17.63 25.87
N ASN A 154 24.01 -17.00 25.89
CA ASN A 154 22.99 -17.29 26.89
C ASN A 154 22.35 -18.68 26.68
N ALA A 155 21.77 -19.23 27.75
CA ALA A 155 21.29 -20.61 27.81
C ALA A 155 20.21 -20.99 26.79
N TRP A 156 19.49 -20.02 26.19
CA TRP A 156 18.53 -20.31 25.12
C TRP A 156 19.17 -20.30 23.74
N ALA A 157 20.15 -19.42 23.49
CA ALA A 157 20.80 -19.27 22.20
C ALA A 157 21.73 -20.43 21.82
N VAL A 158 22.25 -21.14 22.82
CA VAL A 158 23.18 -22.28 22.65
C VAL A 158 22.47 -23.64 22.62
N ARG A 159 21.14 -23.69 22.70
CA ARG A 159 20.38 -24.95 22.66
C ARG A 159 20.56 -25.63 21.31
N PRO A 160 20.91 -26.93 21.25
CA PRO A 160 21.14 -27.63 19.99
C PRO A 160 19.99 -27.48 19.00
N GLU A 161 18.75 -27.57 19.46
CA GLU A 161 17.57 -27.49 18.59
C GLU A 161 17.37 -26.11 17.98
N LEU A 162 17.91 -25.05 18.61
CA LEU A 162 17.90 -23.72 18.03
C LEU A 162 19.06 -23.51 17.07
N VAL A 163 20.23 -24.12 17.34
CA VAL A 163 21.37 -24.12 16.42
C VAL A 163 20.94 -24.71 15.07
N ASP A 164 20.27 -25.86 15.08
CA ASP A 164 19.78 -26.52 13.85
C ASP A 164 18.81 -25.62 13.06
N VAL A 165 17.82 -25.04 13.75
CA VAL A 165 16.83 -24.15 13.10
C VAL A 165 17.48 -22.89 12.54
N ARG A 166 18.45 -22.33 13.27
CA ARG A 166 19.23 -21.16 12.83
C ARG A 166 20.02 -21.49 11.57
N GLU A 167 20.72 -22.62 11.54
CA GLU A 167 21.48 -23.04 10.37
C GLU A 167 20.57 -23.28 9.15
N HIS A 168 19.39 -23.86 9.35
CA HIS A 168 18.38 -23.98 8.30
C HIS A 168 17.88 -22.62 7.78
N ILE A 169 17.62 -21.66 8.67
CA ILE A 169 17.24 -20.29 8.27
C ILE A 169 18.34 -19.61 7.46
N LEU A 170 19.60 -19.75 7.88
CA LEU A 170 20.73 -19.08 7.24
C LEU A 170 21.12 -19.70 5.90
N SER A 171 20.86 -21.00 5.72
CA SER A 171 21.13 -21.75 4.48
C SER A 171 20.03 -21.64 3.44
N LEU A 172 18.77 -21.42 3.85
CA LEU A 172 17.68 -21.23 2.89
C LEU A 172 17.83 -19.91 2.13
N PRO A 173 17.81 -19.91 0.79
CA PRO A 173 17.84 -18.68 0.00
C PRO A 173 16.69 -17.73 0.37
N PRO A 174 16.87 -16.41 0.24
CA PRO A 174 15.76 -15.48 0.45
C PRO A 174 14.68 -15.69 -0.63
N PRO A 175 13.41 -15.39 -0.32
CA PRO A 175 12.35 -15.36 -1.32
C PRO A 175 12.72 -14.38 -2.44
N THR A 176 12.61 -14.82 -3.69
CA THR A 176 12.78 -13.95 -4.86
C THR A 176 11.47 -13.21 -5.11
N ALA A 177 11.47 -11.89 -4.98
CA ALA A 177 10.36 -11.06 -5.43
C ALA A 177 10.39 -10.93 -6.96
N SER A 178 9.25 -11.17 -7.61
CA SER A 178 9.07 -10.79 -9.02
C SER A 178 9.17 -9.26 -9.18
N PRO A 179 9.46 -8.74 -10.38
CA PRO A 179 9.34 -7.30 -10.62
C PRO A 179 7.89 -6.84 -10.41
N ALA A 180 7.70 -5.57 -10.05
CA ALA A 180 6.38 -4.97 -9.98
C ALA A 180 5.76 -4.93 -11.39
N PRO A 181 4.56 -5.49 -11.61
CA PRO A 181 3.94 -5.43 -12.91
C PRO A 181 3.43 -4.01 -13.19
N ARG A 182 3.44 -3.61 -14.45
CA ARG A 182 2.94 -2.32 -14.90
C ARG A 182 1.60 -2.49 -15.58
N TRP A 183 0.71 -1.53 -15.35
CA TRP A 183 -0.59 -1.53 -15.99
C TRP A 183 -0.48 -1.33 -17.50
N GLY A 184 -1.08 -2.24 -18.26
CA GLY A 184 -1.04 -2.23 -19.73
C GLY A 184 0.09 -3.07 -20.34
N ASP A 185 1.05 -3.54 -19.54
CA ASP A 185 2.15 -4.39 -20.00
C ASP A 185 1.78 -5.88 -19.94
N GLU A 186 2.46 -6.70 -20.74
CA GLU A 186 2.37 -8.15 -20.63
C GLU A 186 2.91 -8.63 -19.27
N CYS A 187 2.04 -9.31 -18.52
CA CYS A 187 2.33 -9.73 -17.15
C CYS A 187 2.56 -11.25 -17.09
N GLN A 188 3.62 -11.66 -16.42
CA GLN A 188 3.86 -13.06 -16.05
C GLN A 188 3.78 -13.22 -14.53
N ALA A 189 2.90 -14.09 -14.07
CA ALA A 189 2.79 -14.45 -12.67
C ALA A 189 3.62 -15.72 -12.39
N THR A 190 4.44 -15.68 -11.35
CA THR A 190 5.13 -16.87 -10.83
C THR A 190 4.54 -17.26 -9.48
N THR A 191 4.40 -18.55 -9.22
CA THR A 191 3.89 -19.02 -7.94
C THR A 191 4.99 -18.91 -6.89
N ILE A 192 4.67 -18.30 -5.74
CA ILE A 192 5.57 -18.24 -4.59
C ILE A 192 5.18 -19.31 -3.58
N ASP A 193 6.08 -20.25 -3.32
CA ASP A 193 5.93 -21.18 -2.21
C ASP A 193 6.41 -20.54 -0.90
N ALA A 194 5.46 -20.03 -0.12
CA ALA A 194 5.73 -19.44 1.19
C ALA A 194 5.91 -20.48 2.31
N ALA A 195 5.53 -21.75 2.09
CA ALA A 195 5.44 -22.74 3.15
C ALA A 195 6.77 -23.02 3.87
N PRO A 196 7.93 -23.10 3.19
CA PRO A 196 9.22 -23.30 3.86
C PRO A 196 9.55 -22.18 4.85
N TYR A 197 9.30 -20.92 4.47
CA TYR A 197 9.60 -19.73 5.27
C TYR A 197 8.70 -19.63 6.50
N VAL A 198 7.39 -19.82 6.31
CA VAL A 198 6.40 -19.80 7.40
C VAL A 198 6.70 -20.92 8.41
N ARG A 199 7.05 -22.12 7.93
CA ARG A 199 7.42 -23.25 8.79
C ARG A 199 8.64 -22.94 9.64
N LEU A 200 9.71 -22.41 9.05
CA LEU A 200 10.93 -22.05 9.79
C LEU A 200 10.69 -20.94 10.80
N ALA A 201 9.88 -19.93 10.46
CA ALA A 201 9.52 -18.87 11.40
C ALA A 201 8.73 -19.38 12.61
N ARG A 202 7.79 -20.30 12.40
CA ARG A 202 7.07 -20.98 13.50
C ARG A 202 8.05 -21.77 14.37
N GLU A 203 8.98 -22.46 13.76
CA GLU A 203 9.95 -23.30 14.47
C GLU A 203 10.95 -22.49 15.30
N TRP A 204 11.40 -21.36 14.77
CA TRP A 204 12.13 -20.33 15.49
C TRP A 204 11.33 -19.82 16.69
N ASN A 205 10.09 -19.36 16.47
CA ASN A 205 9.24 -18.77 17.50
C ASN A 205 8.91 -19.72 18.67
N ARG A 206 8.97 -21.04 18.48
CA ARG A 206 8.81 -22.04 19.55
C ARG A 206 10.02 -22.12 20.49
N ARG A 207 11.21 -21.75 20.02
CA ARG A 207 12.48 -21.95 20.72
C ARG A 207 13.06 -20.69 21.35
N VAL A 208 12.60 -19.53 20.91
CA VAL A 208 13.14 -18.24 21.35
C VAL A 208 12.21 -17.54 22.35
N PRO A 209 12.75 -16.68 23.23
CA PRO A 209 11.93 -15.86 24.12
C PRO A 209 11.06 -14.87 23.33
N ALA A 210 10.01 -14.34 23.96
CA ALA A 210 9.04 -13.46 23.33
C ALA A 210 9.68 -12.26 22.59
N SER A 211 10.74 -11.66 23.14
CA SER A 211 11.45 -10.52 22.54
C SER A 211 12.23 -10.84 21.27
N GLN A 212 12.35 -12.11 20.89
CA GLN A 212 13.05 -12.57 19.68
C GLN A 212 12.11 -13.21 18.67
N LYS A 213 10.81 -13.30 18.97
CA LYS A 213 9.82 -13.81 18.03
C LYS A 213 9.68 -12.83 16.86
N VAL A 214 9.39 -13.39 15.70
CA VAL A 214 9.13 -12.64 14.47
C VAL A 214 7.82 -13.08 13.85
N HIS A 215 7.29 -12.28 12.93
CA HIS A 215 6.12 -12.64 12.16
C HIS A 215 6.54 -12.93 10.73
N VAL A 216 6.26 -14.15 10.27
CA VAL A 216 6.27 -14.52 8.84
C VAL A 216 4.92 -15.14 8.56
N THR A 217 4.12 -14.45 7.75
CA THR A 217 2.70 -14.71 7.57
C THR A 217 2.51 -15.66 6.39
N GLN A 218 1.52 -16.55 6.49
CA GLN A 218 1.02 -17.22 5.29
C GLN A 218 0.33 -16.14 4.43
N PRO A 219 0.76 -15.93 3.17
CA PRO A 219 0.10 -14.97 2.29
C PRO A 219 -1.36 -15.38 2.05
N PRO A 220 -2.28 -14.40 1.86
CA PRO A 220 -3.65 -14.69 1.49
C PRO A 220 -3.69 -15.41 0.15
N SER A 221 -4.74 -16.23 -0.06
CA SER A 221 -4.98 -16.82 -1.37
C SER A 221 -5.28 -15.71 -2.39
N PHE A 222 -5.14 -16.00 -3.68
CA PHE A 222 -5.52 -15.04 -4.72
C PHE A 222 -7.01 -14.67 -4.65
N SER A 223 -7.87 -15.59 -4.20
CA SER A 223 -9.30 -15.30 -4.01
C SER A 223 -9.51 -14.33 -2.85
N ASP A 224 -8.86 -14.56 -1.71
CA ASP A 224 -8.96 -13.66 -0.56
C ASP A 224 -8.37 -12.29 -0.86
N PHE A 225 -7.30 -12.26 -1.67
CA PHE A 225 -6.67 -11.03 -2.13
C PHE A 225 -7.63 -10.13 -2.93
N LEU A 226 -8.54 -10.72 -3.71
CA LEU A 226 -9.52 -9.97 -4.50
C LEU A 226 -10.83 -9.72 -3.75
N ASN A 227 -11.02 -10.35 -2.59
CA ASN A 227 -12.21 -10.15 -1.77
C ASN A 227 -12.03 -8.90 -0.91
N ASP A 228 -12.02 -7.75 -1.56
CA ASP A 228 -11.85 -6.43 -0.94
C ASP A 228 -13.05 -5.52 -1.24
N ASP A 229 -13.75 -5.13 -0.18
CA ASP A 229 -14.92 -4.25 -0.23
C ASP A 229 -14.58 -2.85 0.31
N SER A 230 -13.34 -2.61 0.79
CA SER A 230 -12.92 -1.30 1.27
C SER A 230 -13.08 -0.14 0.27
N PRO A 231 -12.93 -0.32 -1.06
CA PRO A 231 -13.12 0.79 -1.97
C PRO A 231 -14.60 1.22 -2.09
N ASP A 232 -15.58 0.37 -1.80
CA ASP A 232 -16.99 0.68 -2.07
C ASP A 232 -17.52 1.83 -1.20
N GLU A 233 -17.25 1.81 0.11
CA GLU A 233 -17.61 2.89 1.02
C GLU A 233 -16.96 4.21 0.61
N THR A 234 -15.66 4.16 0.27
CA THR A 234 -14.91 5.33 -0.18
C THR A 234 -15.49 5.91 -1.46
N LEU A 235 -15.79 5.06 -2.45
CA LEU A 235 -16.35 5.49 -3.73
C LEU A 235 -17.77 6.05 -3.57
N ASN A 236 -18.59 5.49 -2.68
CA ASN A 236 -19.90 6.05 -2.33
C ASN A 236 -19.72 7.47 -1.75
N TRP A 237 -18.82 7.65 -0.78
CA TRP A 237 -18.57 8.96 -0.18
C TRP A 237 -18.04 10.00 -1.18
N MET A 238 -17.19 9.58 -2.11
CA MET A 238 -16.66 10.44 -3.19
C MET A 238 -17.75 10.81 -4.20
N GLU A 239 -18.66 9.89 -4.49
CA GLU A 239 -19.81 10.13 -5.38
C GLU A 239 -20.76 11.16 -4.79
N GLU A 240 -21.15 10.99 -3.51
CA GLU A 240 -21.95 11.97 -2.77
C GLU A 240 -21.30 13.35 -2.76
N ALA A 241 -19.99 13.41 -2.49
CA ALA A 241 -19.24 14.67 -2.54
C ALA A 241 -19.33 15.33 -3.92
N ALA A 242 -19.19 14.56 -5.00
CA ALA A 242 -19.29 15.07 -6.36
C ALA A 242 -20.71 15.55 -6.71
N GLU A 243 -21.74 14.82 -6.28
CA GLU A 243 -23.16 15.19 -6.48
C GLU A 243 -23.52 16.51 -5.77
N GLU A 244 -22.94 16.74 -4.59
CA GLU A 244 -23.08 17.98 -3.82
C GLU A 244 -22.19 19.14 -4.33
N GLY A 245 -21.42 18.91 -5.39
CA GLY A 245 -20.53 19.90 -6.00
C GLY A 245 -19.24 20.17 -5.24
N TYR A 246 -18.82 19.25 -4.37
CA TYR A 246 -17.52 19.29 -3.69
C TYR A 246 -16.44 18.62 -4.53
N GLY A 247 -15.21 19.08 -4.36
CA GLY A 247 -14.02 18.29 -4.64
C GLY A 247 -13.38 17.84 -3.34
N LEU A 248 -12.15 17.35 -3.44
CA LEU A 248 -11.44 16.76 -2.31
C LEU A 248 -10.10 17.45 -2.09
N LEU A 249 -9.81 17.81 -0.85
CA LEU A 249 -8.51 18.29 -0.41
C LEU A 249 -7.74 17.13 0.24
N LEU A 250 -6.58 16.77 -0.29
CA LEU A 250 -5.64 15.86 0.37
C LEU A 250 -5.00 16.55 1.58
N ASN A 251 -4.91 15.85 2.70
CA ASN A 251 -4.18 16.29 3.89
C ASN A 251 -3.43 15.09 4.50
N TRP A 252 -2.22 15.31 5.03
CA TRP A 252 -1.30 14.25 5.48
C TRP A 252 -0.33 14.71 6.56
#